data_AF-A0A3B8LJV2-F1
#
_entry.id   AF-A0A3B8LJV2-F1
#
_cell.length_a   1.000
_cell.length_b   1.000
_cell.length_c   1.000
_cell.angle_alpha   90.00
_cell.angle_beta   90.00
_cell.angle_gamma   90.00
#
_symmetry.space_group_name_H-M   'P 1'
#
loop_
_entity.id
_entity.type
_entity.pdbx_description
1 polymer ?
#
loop_
_entity_poly.entity_id
_entity_poly.type
_entity_poly.pdbx_seq_one_letter_code
_entity_poly.pdbx_strand_id
1 'polypeptide(L)'
;MKRFVMILLCVLFPSYAQATEGISNALLNVPSAGVLQEQHLEYSPTFKSGHIFDTQDQYKRVAQMIEFSHRLTIGLSRSLELGFNIPFFNQITQKSANTFLENIGIGTKWNVLTHSTWQLSVYGGVQVPIYSKAWLLDAGFVATWRPHSQWMVDMSVTPALFHETDLSWGGRYDVGVGYEVVPGIFQLLAEWSHTWQLSQGLTQRGVFALAANINFPLNTTLTLGVELDAFHPQPDRRAFVFVFSLAYIFDTRIKRS
;
A
#
# COMPACT_ATOMS: atom_id res chain seq x y z
N MET A 1 -39.06 -20.25 22.39
CA MET A 1 -38.35 -19.82 21.16
C MET A 1 -37.91 -18.37 21.33
N LYS A 2 -36.66 -18.13 21.74
CA LYS A 2 -36.14 -16.76 21.94
C LYS A 2 -35.31 -16.39 20.71
N ARG A 3 -35.86 -15.52 19.87
CA ARG A 3 -35.12 -14.82 18.81
C ARG A 3 -34.24 -13.79 19.50
N PHE A 4 -32.95 -14.06 19.65
CA PHE A 4 -31.99 -13.03 20.01
C PHE A 4 -31.39 -12.48 18.72
N VAL A 5 -31.69 -11.21 18.49
CA VAL A 5 -31.22 -10.38 17.39
C VAL A 5 -29.70 -10.32 17.46
N MET A 6 -29.04 -10.93 16.48
CA MET A 6 -27.62 -10.76 16.23
C MET A 6 -27.44 -9.35 15.66
N ILE A 7 -27.10 -8.40 16.53
CA ILE A 7 -26.64 -7.08 16.10
C ILE A 7 -25.25 -7.30 15.51
N LEU A 8 -25.20 -7.54 14.20
CA LEU A 8 -24.00 -7.50 13.40
C LEU A 8 -23.54 -6.03 13.36
N LEU A 9 -22.69 -5.65 14.31
CA LEU A 9 -22.00 -4.37 14.28
C LEU A 9 -20.93 -4.47 13.18
N CYS A 10 -21.34 -4.23 11.94
CA CYS A 10 -20.42 -3.94 10.84
C CYS A 10 -19.72 -2.63 11.18
N VAL A 11 -18.54 -2.73 11.80
CA VAL A 11 -17.63 -1.60 11.93
C VAL A 11 -17.12 -1.31 10.53
N LEU A 12 -17.72 -0.30 9.88
CA LEU A 12 -17.28 0.26 8.61
C LEU A 12 -15.95 0.97 8.88
N PHE A 13 -14.84 0.34 8.49
CA PHE A 13 -13.57 1.05 8.42
C PHE A 13 -13.53 1.79 7.08
N PRO A 14 -13.22 3.09 7.05
CA PRO A 14 -12.96 3.77 5.80
C PRO A 14 -11.73 3.12 5.15
N SER A 15 -11.95 2.45 4.01
CA SER A 15 -10.88 2.13 3.07
C SER A 15 -10.30 3.47 2.62
N TYR A 16 -9.08 3.77 3.06
CA TYR A 16 -8.43 5.02 2.71
C TYR A 16 -8.03 5.01 1.22
N ALA A 17 -8.01 6.20 0.61
CA ALA A 17 -7.86 6.45 -0.82
C ALA A 17 -6.58 5.84 -1.44
N GLN A 18 -6.67 4.61 -1.95
CA GLN A 18 -5.78 4.09 -2.99
C GLN A 18 -6.41 2.86 -3.62
N ALA A 19 -6.75 2.93 -4.90
CA ALA A 19 -7.17 1.79 -5.72
C ALA A 19 -6.02 1.23 -6.55
N THR A 20 -5.02 2.07 -6.86
CA THR A 20 -3.80 1.65 -7.54
C THR A 20 -2.97 0.83 -6.57
N GLU A 21 -3.26 -0.46 -6.54
CA GLU A 21 -2.47 -1.44 -5.84
C GLU A 21 -1.82 -2.39 -6.83
N GLY A 22 -0.90 -3.19 -6.33
CA GLY A 22 -0.27 -4.22 -7.12
C GLY A 22 0.81 -3.73 -8.08
N ILE A 23 1.03 -2.42 -8.23
CA ILE A 23 2.16 -1.85 -8.97
C ILE A 23 3.46 -1.92 -8.17
N SER A 24 4.60 -1.83 -8.86
CA SER A 24 5.92 -1.85 -8.23
C SER A 24 6.16 -0.61 -7.39
N ASN A 25 6.72 -0.82 -6.20
CA ASN A 25 7.11 0.24 -5.27
C ASN A 25 8.61 0.08 -4.97
N ALA A 26 9.34 1.19 -4.87
CA ALA A 26 10.72 1.16 -4.33
C ALA A 26 10.75 1.29 -2.81
N LEU A 27 9.64 1.77 -2.24
CA LEU A 27 9.45 2.08 -0.83
C LEU A 27 8.25 1.29 -0.28
N LEU A 28 8.06 1.31 1.04
CA LEU A 28 7.04 0.52 1.76
C LEU A 28 5.63 0.83 1.25
N ASN A 29 5.28 2.11 1.24
CA ASN A 29 3.96 2.62 0.92
C ASN A 29 3.99 3.60 -0.26
N VAL A 30 5.14 4.21 -0.56
CA VAL A 30 5.28 5.17 -1.67
C VAL A 30 5.57 4.43 -2.99
N PRO A 31 4.77 4.62 -4.05
CA PRO A 31 5.11 4.07 -5.36
C PRO A 31 6.40 4.68 -5.88
N SER A 32 7.11 3.97 -6.75
CA SER A 32 8.25 4.55 -7.50
C SER A 32 7.87 4.78 -8.94
N ALA A 33 8.49 5.78 -9.59
CA ALA A 33 8.31 6.03 -11.01
C ALA A 33 8.94 4.94 -11.90
N GLY A 34 9.88 4.16 -11.39
CA GLY A 34 10.40 2.99 -12.11
C GLY A 34 9.27 2.00 -12.43
N VAL A 35 9.35 1.34 -13.58
CA VAL A 35 8.44 0.22 -13.94
C VAL A 35 9.22 -1.09 -13.95
N LEU A 36 8.52 -2.18 -13.68
CA LEU A 36 9.07 -3.52 -13.80
C LEU A 36 9.52 -3.76 -15.24
N GLN A 37 10.69 -4.38 -15.38
CA GLN A 37 11.26 -4.67 -16.69
C GLN A 37 10.31 -5.53 -17.53
N GLU A 38 10.27 -5.27 -18.83
CA GLU A 38 9.51 -6.07 -19.79
C GLU A 38 9.79 -7.57 -19.62
N GLN A 39 8.72 -8.38 -19.68
CA GLN A 39 8.76 -9.84 -19.54
C GLN A 39 9.29 -10.31 -18.16
N HIS A 40 9.21 -9.46 -17.14
CA HIS A 40 9.45 -9.86 -15.75
C HIS A 40 8.14 -9.87 -14.97
N LEU A 41 8.09 -10.76 -13.99
CA LEU A 41 7.00 -10.88 -13.04
C LEU A 41 7.58 -10.71 -11.63
N GLU A 42 7.02 -9.76 -10.88
CA GLU A 42 7.30 -9.57 -9.47
C GLU A 42 6.17 -10.19 -8.66
N TYR A 43 6.51 -11.02 -7.68
CA TYR A 43 5.58 -11.51 -6.69
C TYR A 43 6.03 -11.09 -5.30
N SER A 44 5.14 -10.45 -4.53
CA SER A 44 5.46 -9.87 -3.24
C SER A 44 4.39 -10.19 -2.19
N PRO A 45 4.51 -11.30 -1.45
CA PRO A 45 3.77 -11.51 -0.22
C PRO A 45 4.16 -10.48 0.84
N THR A 46 3.16 -9.85 1.46
CA THR A 46 3.34 -8.90 2.56
C THR A 46 2.54 -9.36 3.76
N PHE A 47 3.12 -9.20 4.94
CA PHE A 47 2.48 -9.42 6.24
C PHE A 47 2.57 -8.14 7.05
N LYS A 48 1.43 -7.64 7.54
CA LYS A 48 1.38 -6.53 8.49
C LYS A 48 0.73 -6.99 9.80
N SER A 49 1.27 -6.53 10.92
CA SER A 49 0.69 -6.79 12.24
C SER A 49 0.71 -5.50 13.06
N GLY A 50 -0.46 -5.12 13.59
CA GLY A 50 -0.60 -3.88 14.34
C GLY A 50 -1.54 -4.00 15.53
N HIS A 51 -1.41 -3.04 16.43
CA HIS A 51 -2.30 -2.89 17.57
C HIS A 51 -3.12 -1.62 17.44
N ILE A 52 -4.43 -1.75 17.64
CA ILE A 52 -5.37 -0.63 17.69
C ILE A 52 -5.62 -0.32 19.16
N PHE A 53 -5.42 0.94 19.53
CA PHE A 53 -5.60 1.42 20.89
C PHE A 53 -6.81 2.36 20.97
N ASP A 54 -7.44 2.35 22.13
CA ASP A 54 -8.51 3.29 22.47
C ASP A 54 -7.96 4.72 22.42
N THR A 55 -8.65 5.63 21.74
CA THR A 55 -8.21 7.03 21.65
C THR A 55 -8.39 7.80 22.96
N GLN A 56 -9.28 7.34 23.85
CA GLN A 56 -9.49 7.92 25.17
C GLN A 56 -8.49 7.38 26.21
N ASP A 57 -7.98 6.16 25.99
CA ASP A 57 -6.95 5.51 26.82
C ASP A 57 -5.92 4.82 25.93
N GLN A 58 -4.82 5.53 25.63
CA GLN A 58 -3.77 5.06 24.72
C GLN A 58 -3.05 3.79 25.19
N TYR A 59 -3.30 3.34 26.43
CA TYR A 59 -2.76 2.08 26.96
C TYR A 59 -3.71 0.90 26.77
N LYS A 60 -4.99 1.16 26.48
CA LYS A 60 -6.01 0.12 26.32
C LYS A 60 -6.06 -0.35 24.87
N ARG A 61 -5.50 -1.54 24.63
CA ARG A 61 -5.62 -2.24 23.35
C ARG A 61 -7.08 -2.69 23.11
N VAL A 62 -7.69 -2.20 22.03
CA VAL A 62 -9.07 -2.56 21.65
C VAL A 62 -9.11 -3.67 20.60
N ALA A 63 -8.09 -3.74 19.74
CA ALA A 63 -7.97 -4.79 18.74
C ALA A 63 -6.51 -5.07 18.33
N GLN A 64 -6.31 -6.23 17.74
CA GLN A 64 -5.13 -6.58 16.96
C GLN A 64 -5.54 -6.74 15.50
N MET A 65 -4.70 -6.21 14.62
CA MET A 65 -4.85 -6.29 13.19
C MET A 65 -3.74 -7.17 12.63
N ILE A 66 -4.10 -8.15 11.83
CA ILE A 66 -3.17 -8.93 11.02
C ILE A 66 -3.65 -8.82 9.58
N GLU A 67 -2.77 -8.39 8.70
CA GLU A 67 -3.02 -8.29 7.26
C GLU A 67 -1.99 -9.14 6.54
N PHE A 68 -2.45 -9.87 5.54
CA PHE A 68 -1.60 -10.64 4.65
C PHE A 68 -2.02 -10.35 3.22
N SER A 69 -1.12 -9.88 2.37
CA SER A 69 -1.45 -9.55 1.00
C SER A 69 -0.51 -10.21 0.01
N HIS A 70 -1.06 -10.51 -1.17
CA HIS A 70 -0.30 -11.01 -2.30
C HIS A 70 -0.32 -9.99 -3.42
N ARG A 71 0.83 -9.36 -3.68
CA ARG A 71 1.03 -8.52 -4.86
C ARG A 71 1.65 -9.31 -5.99
N LEU A 72 1.13 -9.10 -7.20
CA LEU A 72 1.68 -9.58 -8.46
C LEU A 72 1.79 -8.42 -9.45
N THR A 73 3.00 -8.16 -9.97
CA THR A 73 3.26 -7.10 -10.95
C THR A 73 3.89 -7.70 -12.20
N ILE A 74 3.39 -7.38 -13.39
CA ILE A 74 3.97 -7.81 -14.67
C ILE A 74 4.45 -6.61 -15.48
N GLY A 75 5.70 -6.67 -15.95
CA GLY A 75 6.27 -5.71 -16.88
C GLY A 75 5.82 -6.05 -18.31
N LEU A 76 4.89 -5.25 -18.84
CA LEU A 76 4.30 -5.47 -20.16
C LEU A 76 5.18 -4.87 -21.28
N SER A 77 5.89 -3.79 -20.98
CA SER A 77 6.85 -3.16 -21.89
C SER A 77 7.92 -2.41 -21.09
N ARG A 78 8.87 -1.76 -21.77
CA ARG A 78 9.87 -0.89 -21.14
C ARG A 78 9.29 0.30 -20.37
N SER A 79 8.02 0.62 -20.60
CA SER A 79 7.37 1.79 -19.99
C SER A 79 6.07 1.44 -19.27
N LEU A 80 5.55 0.21 -19.37
CA LEU A 80 4.21 -0.13 -18.87
C LEU A 80 4.26 -1.37 -17.98
N GLU A 81 3.62 -1.28 -16.82
CA GLU A 81 3.34 -2.42 -15.96
C GLU A 81 1.86 -2.51 -15.57
N LEU A 82 1.46 -3.72 -15.21
CA LEU A 82 0.15 -4.06 -14.68
C LEU A 82 0.33 -4.80 -13.35
N GLY A 83 -0.52 -4.48 -12.39
CA GLY A 83 -0.41 -4.92 -11.02
C GLY A 83 -1.74 -5.44 -10.47
N PHE A 84 -1.65 -6.43 -9.59
CA PHE A 84 -2.78 -7.00 -8.85
C PHE A 84 -2.38 -7.14 -7.38
N ASN A 85 -3.30 -6.84 -6.46
CA ASN A 85 -3.12 -7.08 -5.03
C ASN A 85 -4.35 -7.78 -4.44
N ILE A 86 -4.10 -8.82 -3.66
CA ILE A 86 -5.14 -9.61 -2.98
C ILE A 86 -4.89 -9.55 -1.47
N PRO A 87 -5.56 -8.64 -0.74
CA PRO A 87 -5.42 -8.50 0.71
C PRO A 87 -6.38 -9.41 1.49
N PHE A 88 -5.83 -10.12 2.47
CA PHE A 88 -6.52 -10.89 3.49
C PHE A 88 -6.35 -10.21 4.83
N PHE A 89 -7.45 -10.01 5.55
CA PHE A 89 -7.46 -9.31 6.80
C PHE A 89 -8.00 -10.20 7.91
N ASN A 90 -7.35 -10.17 9.06
CA ASN A 90 -7.81 -10.79 10.29
C ASN A 90 -7.79 -9.74 11.40
N GLN A 91 -8.98 -9.43 11.89
CA GLN A 91 -9.17 -8.50 13.00
C GLN A 91 -9.60 -9.27 14.25
N ILE A 92 -8.82 -9.12 15.31
CA ILE A 92 -9.04 -9.78 16.59
C ILE A 92 -9.40 -8.70 17.61
N THR A 93 -10.64 -8.71 18.08
CA THR A 93 -11.11 -7.89 19.19
C THR A 93 -11.17 -8.71 20.48
N GLN A 94 -11.51 -8.09 21.61
CA GLN A 94 -11.75 -8.83 22.86
C GLN A 94 -12.92 -9.82 22.77
N LYS A 95 -13.83 -9.66 21.79
CA LYS A 95 -15.10 -10.40 21.71
C LYS A 95 -15.21 -11.30 20.48
N SER A 96 -14.39 -11.08 19.45
CA SER A 96 -14.49 -11.78 18.17
C SER A 96 -13.17 -11.79 17.42
N ALA A 97 -13.00 -12.78 16.55
CA ALA A 97 -11.98 -12.79 15.51
C ALA A 97 -12.70 -12.91 14.16
N ASN A 98 -12.46 -11.94 13.27
CA ASN A 98 -13.07 -11.91 11.95
C ASN A 98 -11.96 -11.97 10.91
N THR A 99 -11.99 -13.00 10.06
CA THR A 99 -11.12 -13.12 8.89
C THR A 99 -11.94 -12.88 7.64
N PHE A 100 -11.48 -11.99 6.76
CA PHE A 100 -12.13 -11.70 5.50
C PHE A 100 -11.12 -11.34 4.41
N LEU A 101 -11.53 -11.52 3.16
CA LEU A 101 -10.81 -11.03 2.00
C LEU A 101 -11.27 -9.59 1.75
N GLU A 102 -10.35 -8.63 1.73
CA GLU A 102 -10.66 -7.23 1.44
C GLU A 102 -10.82 -7.02 -0.08
N ASN A 103 -11.10 -5.79 -0.52
CA ASN A 103 -11.20 -5.45 -1.93
C ASN A 103 -9.92 -5.83 -2.69
N ILE A 104 -10.07 -6.33 -3.91
CA ILE A 104 -8.94 -6.67 -4.77
C ILE A 104 -8.55 -5.43 -5.55
N GLY A 105 -7.29 -5.00 -5.44
CA GLY A 105 -6.77 -3.87 -6.19
C GLY A 105 -6.15 -4.31 -7.52
N ILE A 106 -6.42 -3.55 -8.57
CA ILE A 106 -5.83 -3.69 -9.90
C ILE A 106 -5.29 -2.33 -10.32
N GLY A 107 -4.02 -2.27 -10.71
CA GLY A 107 -3.36 -1.02 -11.05
C GLY A 107 -2.53 -1.12 -12.33
N THR A 108 -2.36 -0.01 -13.03
CA THR A 108 -1.40 0.11 -14.12
C THR A 108 -0.54 1.34 -13.91
N LYS A 109 0.71 1.28 -14.36
CA LYS A 109 1.66 2.39 -14.29
C LYS A 109 2.40 2.52 -15.61
N TRP A 110 2.43 3.75 -16.12
CA TRP A 110 3.12 4.12 -17.36
C TRP A 110 4.20 5.16 -17.06
N ASN A 111 5.46 4.79 -17.34
CA ASN A 111 6.60 5.68 -17.32
C ASN A 111 6.58 6.61 -18.52
N VAL A 112 6.37 7.90 -18.23
CA VAL A 112 6.20 8.99 -19.20
C VAL A 112 7.53 9.68 -19.49
N LEU A 113 8.40 9.77 -18.48
CA LEU A 113 9.68 10.46 -18.60
C LEU A 113 10.76 9.73 -17.81
N THR A 114 11.90 9.50 -18.47
CA THR A 114 13.11 9.02 -17.83
C THR A 114 14.29 9.90 -18.22
N HIS A 115 14.90 10.51 -17.21
CA HIS A 115 16.14 11.27 -17.27
C HIS A 115 17.18 10.61 -16.36
N SER A 116 18.44 11.02 -16.45
CA SER A 116 19.54 10.45 -15.65
C SER A 116 19.32 10.52 -14.14
N THR A 117 18.59 11.52 -13.65
CA THR A 117 18.37 11.80 -12.23
C THR A 117 16.89 11.92 -11.87
N TRP A 118 15.97 11.95 -12.83
CA TRP A 118 14.54 12.10 -12.57
C TRP A 118 13.72 11.14 -13.42
N GLN A 119 12.67 10.58 -12.84
CA GLN A 119 11.67 9.77 -13.53
C GLN A 119 10.28 10.25 -13.17
N LEU A 120 9.34 10.15 -14.12
CA LEU A 120 7.94 10.48 -13.90
C LEU A 120 7.07 9.37 -14.51
N SER A 121 6.16 8.87 -13.70
CA SER A 121 5.14 7.92 -14.13
C SER A 121 3.76 8.42 -13.76
N VAL A 122 2.79 8.10 -14.62
CA VAL A 122 1.37 8.19 -14.30
C VAL A 122 0.87 6.79 -13.99
N TYR A 123 -0.11 6.69 -13.11
CA TYR A 123 -0.73 5.42 -12.76
C TYR A 123 -2.21 5.60 -12.51
N GLY A 124 -2.93 4.49 -12.52
CA GLY A 124 -4.33 4.46 -12.11
C GLY A 124 -4.76 3.04 -11.83
N GLY A 125 -5.86 2.91 -11.11
CA GLY A 125 -6.33 1.63 -10.65
C GLY A 125 -7.78 1.62 -10.26
N VAL A 126 -8.23 0.40 -9.97
CA VAL A 126 -9.57 0.10 -9.49
C VAL A 126 -9.48 -0.93 -8.36
N GLN A 127 -10.21 -0.70 -7.29
CA GLN A 127 -10.50 -1.74 -6.31
C GLN A 127 -11.86 -2.36 -6.61
N VAL A 128 -11.84 -3.68 -6.78
CA VAL A 128 -13.03 -4.50 -6.94
C VAL A 128 -13.60 -4.80 -5.56
N PRO A 129 -14.84 -4.39 -5.26
CA PRO A 129 -15.47 -4.66 -3.97
C PRO A 129 -15.73 -6.15 -3.77
N ILE A 130 -15.04 -6.77 -2.82
CA ILE A 130 -15.31 -8.15 -2.37
C ILE A 130 -16.02 -8.13 -1.01
N TYR A 131 -15.43 -7.42 -0.04
CA TYR A 131 -16.00 -7.24 1.29
C TYR A 131 -16.77 -5.93 1.44
N SER A 132 -16.21 -4.83 0.93
CA SER A 132 -16.93 -3.56 0.90
C SER A 132 -17.99 -3.56 -0.19
N LYS A 133 -18.90 -2.59 -0.17
CA LYS A 133 -19.86 -2.35 -1.27
C LYS A 133 -19.39 -1.27 -2.23
N ALA A 134 -18.18 -0.74 -2.00
CA ALA A 134 -17.71 0.46 -2.66
C ALA A 134 -16.70 0.15 -3.76
N TRP A 135 -16.96 0.65 -4.97
CA TRP A 135 -15.89 0.76 -5.97
C TRP A 135 -14.99 1.94 -5.61
N LEU A 136 -13.69 1.75 -5.75
CA LEU A 136 -12.71 2.83 -5.64
C LEU A 136 -11.96 2.92 -6.96
N LEU A 137 -11.89 4.11 -7.53
CA LEU A 137 -11.12 4.39 -8.73
C LEU A 137 -10.15 5.52 -8.42
N ASP A 138 -8.91 5.40 -8.87
CA ASP A 138 -7.93 6.44 -8.67
C ASP A 138 -6.99 6.58 -9.86
N ALA A 139 -6.40 7.76 -9.97
CA ALA A 139 -5.39 8.07 -10.97
C ALA A 139 -4.43 9.09 -10.39
N GLY A 140 -3.14 8.88 -10.55
CA GLY A 140 -2.12 9.69 -9.93
C GLY A 140 -0.85 9.76 -10.74
N PHE A 141 0.14 10.42 -10.17
CA PHE A 141 1.49 10.44 -10.69
C PHE A 141 2.48 10.21 -9.56
N VAL A 142 3.65 9.71 -9.94
CA VAL A 142 4.81 9.58 -9.06
C VAL A 142 6.03 10.13 -9.78
N ALA A 143 6.80 10.95 -9.07
CA ALA A 143 8.10 11.42 -9.49
C ALA A 143 9.19 10.81 -8.60
N THR A 144 10.22 10.25 -9.22
CA THR A 144 11.41 9.75 -8.53
C THR A 144 12.59 10.66 -8.85
N TRP A 145 13.29 11.13 -7.82
CA TRP A 145 14.54 11.88 -7.93
C TRP A 145 15.70 11.08 -7.36
N ARG A 146 16.77 10.96 -8.13
CA ARG A 146 18.04 10.35 -7.73
C ARG A 146 19.17 11.36 -7.94
N PRO A 147 19.40 12.28 -7.00
CA PRO A 147 20.48 13.27 -7.13
C PRO A 147 21.87 12.65 -7.09
N HIS A 148 21.97 11.49 -6.43
CA HIS A 148 23.20 10.70 -6.31
C HIS A 148 22.84 9.21 -6.38
N SER A 149 23.81 8.35 -6.66
CA SER A 149 23.57 6.90 -6.79
C SER A 149 22.97 6.27 -5.53
N GLN A 150 23.25 6.83 -4.35
CA GLN A 150 22.77 6.29 -3.06
C GLN A 150 21.45 6.88 -2.58
N TRP A 151 21.03 8.02 -3.13
CA TRP A 151 19.84 8.74 -2.67
C TRP A 151 18.69 8.56 -3.64
N MET A 152 17.51 8.33 -3.09
CA MET A 152 16.26 8.29 -3.83
C MET A 152 15.20 9.06 -3.06
N VAL A 153 14.44 9.90 -3.77
CA VAL A 153 13.27 10.58 -3.23
C VAL A 153 12.11 10.28 -4.15
N ASP A 154 11.04 9.69 -3.61
CA ASP A 154 9.80 9.43 -4.32
C ASP A 154 8.71 10.37 -3.80
N MET A 155 7.95 10.96 -4.70
CA MET A 155 6.81 11.83 -4.39
C MET A 155 5.63 11.44 -5.25
N SER A 156 4.46 11.28 -4.65
CA SER A 156 3.23 10.94 -5.40
C SER A 156 2.02 11.73 -4.93
N VAL A 157 1.07 11.87 -5.86
CA VAL A 157 -0.27 12.43 -5.58
C VAL A 157 -1.30 11.61 -6.34
N THR A 158 -2.35 11.19 -5.63
CA THR A 158 -3.40 10.31 -6.16
C THR A 158 -4.77 10.82 -5.73
N PRO A 159 -5.50 11.59 -6.55
CA PRO A 159 -6.94 11.76 -6.36
C PRO A 159 -7.67 10.43 -6.56
N ALA A 160 -8.73 10.23 -5.78
CA ALA A 160 -9.55 9.03 -5.79
C ALA A 160 -11.04 9.38 -5.74
N LEU A 161 -11.83 8.50 -6.36
CA LEU A 161 -13.28 8.50 -6.38
C LEU A 161 -13.79 7.24 -5.69
N PHE A 162 -14.72 7.42 -4.77
CA PHE A 162 -15.38 6.34 -4.05
C PHE A 162 -16.86 6.31 -4.44
N HIS A 163 -17.35 5.12 -4.79
CA HIS A 163 -18.75 4.90 -5.10
C HIS A 163 -19.29 3.77 -4.23
N GLU A 164 -19.96 4.10 -3.13
CA GLU A 164 -20.69 3.13 -2.30
C GLU A 164 -22.21 3.34 -2.41
N THR A 165 -22.72 4.43 -1.85
CA THR A 165 -24.13 4.87 -1.92
C THR A 165 -24.22 6.26 -2.53
N ASP A 166 -23.33 7.17 -2.11
CA ASP A 166 -23.06 8.46 -2.74
C ASP A 166 -21.62 8.51 -3.28
N LEU A 167 -21.40 9.37 -4.28
CA LEU A 167 -20.07 9.61 -4.84
C LEU A 167 -19.29 10.52 -3.89
N SER A 168 -18.15 10.04 -3.36
CA SER A 168 -17.24 10.85 -2.55
C SER A 168 -15.86 10.94 -3.17
N TRP A 169 -15.19 12.05 -2.90
CA TRP A 169 -13.83 12.31 -3.34
C TRP A 169 -12.86 12.07 -2.20
N GLY A 170 -11.65 11.64 -2.54
CA GLY A 170 -10.54 11.66 -1.63
C GLY A 170 -9.24 11.66 -2.39
N GLY A 171 -8.19 11.33 -1.67
CA GLY A 171 -6.91 11.13 -2.29
C GLY A 171 -5.82 10.88 -1.29
N ARG A 172 -4.63 10.76 -1.85
CA ARG A 172 -3.41 10.48 -1.12
C ARG A 172 -2.26 11.30 -1.66
N TYR A 173 -1.40 11.76 -0.76
CA TYR A 173 -0.09 12.28 -1.12
C TYR A 173 0.97 11.55 -0.32
N ASP A 174 2.10 11.27 -0.98
CA ASP A 174 3.19 10.53 -0.39
C ASP A 174 4.53 11.20 -0.68
N VAL A 175 5.42 11.13 0.30
CA VAL A 175 6.83 11.50 0.15
C VAL A 175 7.66 10.43 0.84
N GLY A 176 8.64 9.90 0.14
CA GLY A 176 9.54 8.90 0.67
C GLY A 176 10.98 9.19 0.30
N VAL A 177 11.89 8.86 1.20
CA VAL A 177 13.34 8.99 1.00
C VAL A 177 13.99 7.66 1.28
N GLY A 178 14.84 7.21 0.36
CA GLY A 178 15.67 6.03 0.48
C GLY A 178 17.15 6.37 0.41
N TYR A 179 17.94 5.69 1.25
CA TYR A 179 19.40 5.81 1.26
C TYR A 179 20.06 4.43 1.20
N GLU A 180 20.86 4.18 0.16
CA GLU A 180 21.65 2.96 0.01
C GLU A 180 22.90 3.02 0.89
N VAL A 181 22.82 2.36 2.05
CA VAL A 181 23.94 2.21 2.98
C VAL A 181 25.00 1.29 2.38
N VAL A 182 24.58 0.19 1.74
CA VAL A 182 25.44 -0.69 0.95
C VAL A 182 24.86 -0.76 -0.46
N PRO A 183 25.55 -0.21 -1.48
CA PRO A 183 25.02 -0.11 -2.83
C PRO A 183 24.46 -1.42 -3.35
N GLY A 184 23.20 -1.39 -3.81
CA GLY A 184 22.49 -2.55 -4.33
C GLY A 184 22.18 -3.69 -3.34
N ILE A 185 22.56 -3.59 -2.06
CA ILE A 185 22.36 -4.66 -1.06
C ILE A 185 21.47 -4.19 0.09
N PHE A 186 21.76 -3.04 0.69
CA PHE A 186 21.10 -2.60 1.92
C PHE A 186 20.70 -1.13 1.84
N GLN A 187 19.42 -0.87 2.09
CA GLN A 187 18.83 0.45 1.98
C GLN A 187 17.98 0.76 3.23
N LEU A 188 18.05 2.00 3.70
CA LEU A 188 17.17 2.54 4.73
C LEU A 188 16.15 3.48 4.11
N LEU A 189 14.92 3.45 4.61
CA LEU A 189 13.77 4.17 4.08
C LEU A 189 13.06 4.96 5.18
N ALA A 190 12.58 6.15 4.82
CA ALA A 190 11.69 6.97 5.64
C ALA A 190 10.58 7.54 4.77
N GLU A 191 9.33 7.43 5.21
CA GLU A 191 8.17 7.75 4.39
C GLU A 191 7.11 8.51 5.19
N TRP A 192 6.43 9.40 4.49
CA TRP A 192 5.24 10.09 4.96
C TRP A 192 4.12 9.87 3.95
N SER A 193 2.97 9.41 4.44
CA SER A 193 1.75 9.22 3.67
C SER A 193 0.62 9.98 4.32
N HIS A 194 -0.17 10.68 3.52
CA HIS A 194 -1.38 11.34 3.99
C HIS A 194 -2.54 10.97 3.08
N THR A 195 -3.61 10.49 3.67
CA THR A 195 -4.87 10.22 2.98
C THR A 195 -5.95 11.16 3.46
N TRP A 196 -6.84 11.55 2.56
CA TRP A 196 -7.98 12.42 2.86
C TRP A 196 -9.23 11.95 2.11
N GLN A 197 -10.41 12.23 2.65
CA GLN A 197 -11.70 11.92 2.03
C GLN A 197 -12.75 12.98 2.40
N LEU A 198 -13.71 13.19 1.49
CA LEU A 198 -14.79 14.18 1.52
C LEU A 198 -16.17 13.49 1.40
N SER A 199 -16.45 12.49 2.24
CA SER A 199 -17.74 11.76 2.16
C SER A 199 -18.87 12.48 2.90
N GLN A 200 -18.61 13.17 4.00
CA GLN A 200 -19.58 14.01 4.75
C GLN A 200 -18.87 15.13 5.55
N GLY A 201 -17.68 15.51 5.11
CA GLY A 201 -16.70 16.31 5.85
C GLY A 201 -15.30 15.82 5.54
N LEU A 202 -14.29 16.61 5.92
CA LEU A 202 -12.89 16.26 5.68
C LEU A 202 -12.39 15.28 6.75
N THR A 203 -12.16 14.03 6.36
CA THR A 203 -11.42 13.06 7.17
C THR A 203 -10.00 12.96 6.64
N GLN A 204 -9.02 12.88 7.54
CA GLN A 204 -7.60 12.83 7.18
C GLN A 204 -6.83 11.87 8.08
N ARG A 205 -5.87 11.14 7.49
CA ARG A 205 -4.94 10.28 8.21
C ARG A 205 -3.52 10.51 7.71
N GLY A 206 -2.59 10.62 8.64
CA GLY A 206 -1.16 10.74 8.38
C GLY A 206 -0.42 9.53 8.95
N VAL A 207 0.43 8.91 8.14
CA VAL A 207 1.24 7.76 8.51
C VAL A 207 2.70 8.10 8.25
N PHE A 208 3.54 7.87 9.24
CA PHE A 208 5.00 7.89 9.08
C PHE A 208 5.51 6.46 9.10
N ALA A 209 6.45 6.13 8.22
CA ALA A 209 7.06 4.80 8.19
C ALA A 209 8.58 4.88 8.16
N LEU A 210 9.21 3.90 8.82
CA LEU A 210 10.63 3.62 8.72
C LEU A 210 10.78 2.18 8.27
N ALA A 211 11.64 1.94 7.29
CA ALA A 211 11.87 0.60 6.78
C ALA A 211 13.32 0.38 6.35
N ALA A 212 13.66 -0.88 6.12
CA ALA A 212 14.91 -1.30 5.55
C ALA A 212 14.66 -2.36 4.48
N ASN A 213 15.35 -2.22 3.35
CA ASN A 213 15.39 -3.22 2.28
C ASN A 213 16.72 -3.96 2.31
N ILE A 214 16.66 -5.28 2.16
CA ILE A 214 17.82 -6.15 1.99
C ILE A 214 17.63 -6.94 0.69
N ASN A 215 18.50 -6.70 -0.28
CA ASN A 215 18.53 -7.43 -1.54
C ASN A 215 19.41 -8.68 -1.38
N PHE A 216 18.82 -9.82 -1.69
CA PHE A 216 19.51 -11.10 -1.75
C PHE A 216 19.84 -11.47 -3.21
N PRO A 217 20.80 -12.37 -3.44
CA PRO A 217 20.97 -13.02 -4.72
C PRO A 217 19.63 -13.59 -5.23
N LEU A 218 19.50 -13.77 -6.56
CA LEU A 218 18.29 -14.28 -7.21
C LEU A 218 17.11 -13.29 -7.23
N ASN A 219 17.38 -11.99 -7.37
CA ASN A 219 16.38 -10.93 -7.52
C ASN A 219 15.30 -10.95 -6.42
N THR A 220 15.74 -11.19 -5.19
CA THR A 220 14.85 -11.26 -4.03
C THR A 220 15.12 -10.06 -3.12
N THR A 221 14.08 -9.39 -2.65
CA THR A 221 14.18 -8.25 -1.75
C THR A 221 13.34 -8.49 -0.51
N LEU A 222 13.94 -8.42 0.67
CA LEU A 222 13.24 -8.41 1.95
C LEU A 222 13.07 -6.97 2.42
N THR A 223 11.85 -6.60 2.74
CA THR A 223 11.51 -5.31 3.36
C THR A 223 11.02 -5.55 4.78
N LEU A 224 11.62 -4.86 5.74
CA LEU A 224 11.19 -4.83 7.13
C LEU A 224 10.89 -3.38 7.51
N GLY A 225 9.73 -3.12 8.11
CA GLY A 225 9.36 -1.75 8.45
C GLY A 225 8.42 -1.63 9.63
N VAL A 226 8.25 -0.39 10.08
CA VAL A 226 7.29 0.03 11.09
C VAL A 226 6.57 1.25 10.57
N GLU A 227 5.23 1.22 10.61
CA GLU A 227 4.36 2.35 10.34
C GLU A 227 3.76 2.87 11.65
N LEU A 228 3.56 4.19 11.70
CA LEU A 228 3.09 4.93 12.85
C LEU A 228 1.99 5.89 12.39
N ASP A 229 0.79 5.82 12.96
CA ASP A 229 -0.21 6.87 12.73
C ASP A 229 0.26 8.16 13.41
N ALA A 230 0.67 9.14 12.61
CA ALA A 230 1.01 10.48 13.06
C ALA A 230 -0.24 11.28 13.46
N PHE A 231 -1.33 11.12 12.70
CA PHE A 231 -2.68 11.53 13.08
C PHE A 231 -3.72 10.63 12.42
N HIS A 232 -4.84 10.39 13.10
CA HIS A 232 -5.93 9.53 12.65
C HIS A 232 -7.26 10.17 13.05
N PRO A 233 -8.31 10.17 12.20
CA PRO A 233 -9.63 10.59 12.64
C PRO A 233 -10.12 9.61 13.72
N GLN A 234 -10.64 10.11 14.84
CA GLN A 234 -11.15 9.25 15.91
C GLN A 234 -12.23 8.26 15.41
N PRO A 235 -12.38 7.07 16.04
CA PRO A 235 -11.86 6.69 17.37
C PRO A 235 -10.68 5.70 17.41
N ASP A 236 -10.17 5.21 16.28
CA ASP A 236 -9.27 4.03 16.26
C ASP A 236 -7.87 4.36 15.71
N ARG A 237 -6.92 4.70 16.58
CA ARG A 237 -5.53 4.96 16.18
C ARG A 237 -4.72 3.66 16.15
N ARG A 238 -4.02 3.40 15.05
CA ARG A 238 -3.00 2.34 14.98
C ARG A 238 -1.70 2.90 15.55
N ALA A 239 -1.30 2.45 16.74
CA ALA A 239 -0.12 3.02 17.37
C ALA A 239 1.16 2.62 16.63
N PHE A 240 1.27 1.33 16.27
CA PHE A 240 2.40 0.77 15.55
C PHE A 240 1.90 -0.37 14.66
N VAL A 241 2.39 -0.43 13.43
CA VAL A 241 2.18 -1.55 12.50
C VAL A 241 3.54 -2.04 12.03
N PHE A 242 3.87 -3.29 12.33
CA PHE A 242 5.04 -3.96 11.79
C PHE A 242 4.72 -4.46 10.39
N VAL A 243 5.63 -4.24 9.45
CA VAL A 243 5.51 -4.69 8.07
C VAL A 243 6.68 -5.58 7.72
N PHE A 244 6.36 -6.71 7.10
CA PHE A 244 7.28 -7.66 6.52
C PHE A 244 6.84 -7.90 5.09
N SER A 245 7.73 -7.74 4.11
CA SER A 245 7.43 -8.04 2.71
C SER A 245 8.62 -8.73 2.06
N LEU A 246 8.34 -9.62 1.13
CA LEU A 246 9.37 -10.36 0.42
C LEU A 246 9.05 -10.37 -1.07
N ALA A 247 9.75 -9.56 -1.85
CA ALA A 247 9.55 -9.45 -3.30
C ALA A 247 10.51 -10.37 -4.05
N TYR A 248 10.00 -11.07 -5.05
CA TYR A 248 10.74 -11.96 -5.94
C TYR A 248 10.50 -11.57 -7.39
N ILE A 249 11.56 -11.30 -8.15
CA ILE A 249 11.46 -10.97 -9.57
C ILE A 249 12.01 -12.10 -10.43
N PHE A 250 11.19 -12.60 -11.35
CA PHE A 250 11.58 -13.67 -12.27
C PHE A 250 11.30 -13.31 -13.72
N ASP A 251 12.18 -13.79 -14.61
CA ASP A 251 12.06 -13.64 -16.06
C ASP A 251 11.01 -14.65 -16.57
N THR A 252 9.99 -14.14 -17.28
CA THR A 252 8.89 -14.94 -17.81
C THR A 252 9.18 -15.54 -19.19
N ARG A 253 10.35 -15.26 -19.78
CA ARG A 253 10.74 -15.87 -21.05
C ARG A 253 10.86 -17.39 -20.86
N ILE A 254 9.88 -18.10 -21.41
CA ILE A 254 9.99 -19.54 -21.60
C ILE A 254 11.17 -19.75 -22.54
N LYS A 255 12.28 -20.27 -22.00
CA LYS A 255 13.36 -20.82 -22.83
C LYS A 255 12.71 -21.95 -23.63
N ARG A 256 12.44 -21.70 -24.92
CA ARG A 256 12.12 -22.78 -25.86
C ARG A 256 13.39 -23.62 -25.97
N SER A 257 13.45 -24.70 -25.19
CA SER A 257 14.41 -25.79 -25.35
C SER A 257 14.06 -26.63 -26.57
#